data_AF-A0A964UWN2-F1
#
_entry.id   AF-A0A964UWN2-F1
#
_cell.length_a   1.000
_cell.length_b   1.000
_cell.length_c   1.000
_cell.angle_alpha   90.00
_cell.angle_beta   90.00
_cell.angle_gamma   90.00
#
_symmetry.space_group_name_H-M   'P 1'
#
loop_
_entity.id
_entity.type
_entity.pdbx_description
1 polymer ?
#
loop_
_entity_poly.entity_id
_entity_poly.type
_entity_poly.pdbx_seq_one_letter_code
_entity_poly.pdbx_strand_id
1 'polypeptide(L)'
;MPLAERLRASVTGLMRATGQTQSDLALALGVDQTQVSRRQTGRAAWSLDDCDRLAAHFGIGVLDLLTGPERACARLPRTRRGRRRGVPA
;
A
#
# COMPACT_ATOMS: atom_id res chain seq x y z
N MET A 1 -5.33 9.24 15.62
CA MET A 1 -4.57 9.00 14.37
C MET A 1 -5.23 9.75 13.21
N PRO A 2 -4.55 10.69 12.53
CA PRO A 2 -5.05 11.38 11.35
C PRO A 2 -5.23 10.43 10.14
N LEU A 3 -6.07 10.82 9.17
CA LEU A 3 -6.36 9.99 7.99
C LEU A 3 -5.10 9.66 7.16
N ALA A 4 -4.22 10.65 6.97
CA ALA A 4 -2.97 10.44 6.25
C ALA A 4 -2.05 9.43 6.96
N GLU A 5 -2.06 9.40 8.29
CA GLU A 5 -1.31 8.41 9.07
C GLU A 5 -1.94 7.01 8.95
N ARG A 6 -3.28 6.91 8.97
CA ARG A 6 -4.02 5.66 8.66
C ARG A 6 -3.68 5.11 7.29
N LEU A 7 -3.67 5.96 6.27
CA LEU A 7 -3.33 5.53 4.93
C LEU A 7 -1.90 4.96 4.87
N ARG A 8 -0.91 5.65 5.43
CA ARG A 8 0.49 5.19 5.46
C ARG A 8 0.66 3.88 6.22
N ALA A 9 -0.04 3.73 7.35
CA ALA A 9 -0.06 2.49 8.13
C ALA A 9 -0.68 1.34 7.33
N SER A 10 -1.77 1.61 6.61
CA SER A 10 -2.45 0.63 5.74
C SER A 10 -1.56 0.17 4.59
N VAL A 11 -0.93 1.11 3.89
CA VAL A 11 0.06 0.80 2.82
C VAL A 11 1.19 -0.06 3.38
N THR A 12 1.74 0.28 4.54
CA THR A 12 2.80 -0.51 5.19
C THR A 12 2.33 -1.93 5.54
N GLY A 13 1.12 -2.06 6.08
CA GLY A 13 0.51 -3.36 6.41
C GLY A 13 0.32 -4.23 5.16
N LEU A 14 -0.22 -3.66 4.09
CA LEU A 14 -0.45 -4.34 2.81
C LEU A 14 0.86 -4.76 2.15
N MET A 15 1.87 -3.89 2.15
CA MET A 15 3.22 -4.22 1.66
C MET A 15 3.80 -5.43 2.41
N ARG A 16 3.73 -5.43 3.75
CA ARG A 16 4.19 -6.56 4.58
C ARG A 16 3.40 -7.84 4.31
N ALA A 17 2.07 -7.74 4.20
CA ALA A 17 1.20 -8.90 3.96
C ALA A 17 1.41 -9.53 2.57
N THR A 18 1.82 -8.73 1.59
CA THR A 18 2.03 -9.16 0.19
C THR A 18 3.51 -9.33 -0.18
N GLY A 19 4.44 -9.05 0.73
CA GLY A 19 5.88 -9.10 0.47
C GLY A 19 6.40 -8.05 -0.52
N GLN A 20 5.66 -6.96 -0.71
CA GLN A 20 6.01 -5.90 -1.67
C GLN A 20 6.87 -4.81 -1.03
N THR A 21 7.74 -4.21 -1.84
CA THR A 21 8.62 -3.09 -1.50
C THR A 21 8.03 -1.76 -1.98
N GLN A 22 8.64 -0.64 -1.57
CA GLN A 22 8.24 0.67 -2.09
C GLN A 22 8.50 0.79 -3.60
N SER A 23 9.50 0.08 -4.13
CA SER A 23 9.79 0.03 -5.57
C SER A 23 8.71 -0.71 -6.35
N ASP A 24 8.19 -1.83 -5.82
CA ASP A 24 7.06 -2.53 -6.44
C ASP A 24 5.81 -1.62 -6.48
N LEU A 25 5.60 -0.83 -5.42
CA LEU A 25 4.50 0.13 -5.37
C LEU A 25 4.70 1.29 -6.35
N ALA A 26 5.92 1.78 -6.48
CA ALA A 26 6.28 2.85 -7.41
C ALA A 26 5.99 2.44 -8.86
N LEU A 27 6.35 1.20 -9.24
CA LEU A 27 6.02 0.62 -10.54
C LEU A 27 4.50 0.55 -10.76
N ALA A 28 3.73 0.10 -9.76
CA ALA A 28 2.28 0.01 -9.85
C ALA A 28 1.58 1.37 -10.00
N LEU A 29 2.17 2.41 -9.42
CA LEU A 29 1.63 3.78 -9.46
C LEU A 29 2.14 4.60 -10.66
N GLY A 30 3.16 4.11 -11.37
CA GLY A 30 3.82 4.86 -12.45
C GLY A 30 4.66 6.04 -11.96
N VAL A 31 5.25 5.92 -10.76
CA VAL A 31 6.05 6.98 -10.12
C VAL A 31 7.43 6.46 -9.71
N ASP A 32 8.29 7.36 -9.23
CA ASP A 32 9.59 6.99 -8.67
C ASP A 32 9.48 6.52 -7.20
N GLN A 33 10.34 5.59 -6.78
CA GLN A 33 10.37 5.08 -5.40
C GLN A 33 10.61 6.20 -4.37
N THR A 34 11.36 7.24 -4.71
CA THR A 34 11.57 8.42 -3.87
C THR A 34 10.26 9.15 -3.60
N GLN A 35 9.34 9.21 -4.57
CA GLN A 35 8.02 9.82 -4.38
C GLN A 35 7.18 9.01 -3.40
N VAL A 36 7.20 7.67 -3.53
CA VAL A 36 6.55 6.76 -2.57
C VAL A 36 7.15 6.93 -1.17
N SER A 37 8.47 7.01 -1.05
CA SER A 37 9.16 7.23 0.23
C SER A 37 8.77 8.55 0.90
N ARG A 38 8.72 9.65 0.14
CA ARG A 38 8.25 10.95 0.64
C ARG A 38 6.82 10.87 1.15
N ARG A 39 5.93 10.19 0.44
CA ARG A 39 4.53 9.98 0.86
C ARG A 39 4.42 9.09 2.10
N GLN A 40 5.18 8.00 2.17
CA GLN A 40 5.22 7.10 3.33
C GLN A 40 5.89 7.72 4.57
N THR A 41 6.75 8.73 4.41
CA THR A 41 7.32 9.49 5.53
C THR A 41 6.53 10.75 5.88
N GLY A 42 5.42 11.01 5.18
CA GLY A 42 4.57 12.18 5.43
C GLY A 42 5.15 13.50 4.92
N ARG A 43 6.26 13.48 4.17
CA ARG A 43 6.87 14.64 3.52
C ARG A 43 6.10 15.08 2.26
N ALA A 44 5.24 14.23 1.74
CA ALA A 44 4.31 14.53 0.66
C ALA A 44 2.94 13.90 0.95
N ALA A 45 1.87 14.54 0.47
CA ALA A 45 0.53 13.98 0.58
C ALA A 45 0.31 12.87 -0.45
N TRP A 46 -0.53 11.90 -0.09
CA TRP A 46 -1.18 11.01 -1.05
C TRP A 46 -2.36 11.76 -1.66
N SER A 47 -2.43 11.80 -2.99
CA SER A 47 -3.63 12.31 -3.68
C SER A 47 -4.76 11.27 -3.64
N LEU A 48 -6.00 11.70 -3.93
CA LEU A 48 -7.12 10.77 -4.05
C LEU A 48 -6.92 9.78 -5.21
N ASP A 49 -6.37 10.24 -6.33
CA ASP A 49 -6.03 9.37 -7.47
C ASP A 49 -5.01 8.29 -7.07
N ASP A 50 -4.01 8.64 -6.25
CA ASP A 50 -3.11 7.63 -5.71
C ASP A 50 -3.83 6.63 -4.80
N CYS A 51 -4.82 7.07 -4.01
CA CYS A 51 -5.59 6.18 -3.15
C CYS A 51 -6.38 5.15 -3.97
N ASP A 52 -6.99 5.59 -5.08
CA ASP A 52 -7.72 4.71 -5.99
C ASP A 52 -6.77 3.72 -6.66
N ARG A 53 -5.61 4.18 -7.15
CA ARG A 53 -4.59 3.30 -7.75
C ARG A 53 -4.03 2.29 -6.75
N LEU A 54 -3.79 2.69 -5.50
CA LEU A 54 -3.38 1.79 -4.42
C LEU A 54 -4.44 0.72 -4.15
N ALA A 55 -5.70 1.12 -4.02
CA ALA A 55 -6.81 0.22 -3.76
C ALA A 55 -6.97 -0.81 -4.89
N ALA A 56 -6.96 -0.33 -6.14
CA ALA A 56 -6.98 -1.16 -7.34
C ALA A 56 -5.78 -2.10 -7.40
N HIS A 57 -4.57 -1.59 -7.13
CA HIS A 57 -3.35 -2.38 -7.11
C HIS A 57 -3.47 -3.54 -6.14
N PHE A 58 -3.93 -3.32 -4.90
CA PHE A 58 -4.09 -4.37 -3.89
C PHE A 58 -5.36 -5.24 -4.05
N GLY A 59 -6.28 -4.85 -4.95
CA GLY A 59 -7.55 -5.53 -5.17
C GLY A 59 -8.52 -5.39 -3.99
N ILE A 60 -8.54 -4.22 -3.35
CA ILE A 60 -9.43 -3.89 -2.22
C ILE A 60 -10.21 -2.60 -2.52
N GLY A 61 -11.25 -2.30 -1.74
CA GLY A 61 -11.97 -1.03 -1.85
C GLY A 61 -11.19 0.14 -1.22
N VAL A 62 -11.30 1.34 -1.79
CA VAL A 62 -10.60 2.55 -1.29
C VAL A 62 -11.03 2.92 0.14
N LEU A 63 -12.30 2.70 0.51
CA LEU A 63 -12.76 2.91 1.88
C LEU A 63 -12.16 1.91 2.88
N ASP A 64 -11.94 0.65 2.46
CA ASP A 64 -11.27 -0.34 3.29
C ASP A 64 -9.78 0.05 3.49
N LEU A 65 -9.14 0.61 2.47
CA LEU A 65 -7.78 1.17 2.55
C LEU A 65 -7.70 2.35 3.54
N LEU A 66 -8.67 3.26 3.51
CA LEU A 66 -8.70 4.46 4.35
C LEU A 66 -9.15 4.18 5.80
N THR A 67 -9.83 3.05 6.03
CA THR A 67 -10.29 2.62 7.36
C THR A 67 -9.10 2.26 8.26
N GLY A 68 -8.07 1.60 7.73
CA GLY A 68 -6.88 1.23 8.50
C GLY A 68 -6.25 -0.10 8.08
N PRO A 69 -5.05 -0.40 8.63
CA PRO A 69 -4.25 -1.56 8.22
C PRO A 69 -4.93 -2.90 8.46
N GLU A 70 -5.65 -3.06 9.57
CA GLU A 70 -6.35 -4.30 9.91
C GLU A 70 -7.44 -4.61 8.88
N ARG A 71 -8.26 -3.59 8.56
CA ARG A 71 -9.34 -3.72 7.59
C ARG A 71 -8.82 -3.96 6.18
N ALA A 72 -7.81 -3.20 5.77
CA ALA A 72 -7.19 -3.33 4.45
C ALA A 72 -6.60 -4.74 4.25
N CYS A 73 -5.83 -5.24 5.23
CA CYS A 73 -5.26 -6.59 5.18
C CYS A 73 -6.35 -7.67 5.21
N ALA A 74 -7.42 -7.50 6.01
CA ALA A 74 -8.54 -8.43 6.07
C ALA A 74 -9.31 -8.54 4.73
N ARG A 75 -9.22 -7.53 3.86
CA ARG A 75 -9.85 -7.50 2.53
C ARG A 75 -8.96 -7.97 1.39
N LEU A 76 -7.67 -8.21 1.63
CA LEU A 76 -6.77 -8.73 0.61
C LEU A 76 -7.32 -10.03 -0.03
N PRO A 77 -7.31 -10.14 -1.37
CA PRO A 77 -7.64 -11.37 -2.06
C PRO A 77 -6.78 -12.54 -1.57
N ARG A 78 -7.38 -13.73 -1.46
CA ARG A 78 -6.70 -14.93 -0.89
C ARG A 78 -5.43 -15.29 -1.68
N THR A 79 -5.41 -15.04 -2.98
CA THR A 79 -4.25 -15.25 -3.87
C THR A 79 -3.03 -14.39 -3.53
N ARG A 80 -3.22 -13.30 -2.76
CA ARG A 80 -2.16 -12.36 -2.39
C ARG A 80 -1.68 -12.52 -0.95
N ARG A 81 -2.39 -13.29 -0.12
CA ARG A 81 -1.99 -13.59 1.26
C ARG A 81 -0.93 -14.68 1.21
N GLY A 82 0.35 -14.29 1.25
CA GLY A 82 1.45 -15.26 1.38
C GLY A 82 2.38 -15.38 0.18
N ARG A 83 2.31 -14.50 -0.83
CA ARG A 83 3.39 -14.40 -1.84
C ARG A 83 4.59 -13.66 -1.22
N ARG A 84 5.17 -14.20 -0.14
CA ARG A 84 6.52 -13.82 0.29
C ARG A 84 7.43 -14.21 -0.88
N ARG A 85 7.92 -13.23 -1.66
CA ARG A 85 9.02 -13.48 -2.58
C ARG A 85 10.12 -14.15 -1.75
N GLY A 86 10.38 -15.42 -2.01
CA GLY A 86 11.60 -16.07 -1.54
C GLY A 86 12.75 -15.24 -2.06
N VAL A 87 13.61 -14.79 -1.16
CA VAL A 87 14.91 -14.22 -1.50
C VAL A 87 15.66 -15.34 -2.25
N PRO A 88 16.14 -15.15 -3.49
CA PRO A 88 17.07 -16.10 -4.08
C PRO A 88 18.37 -16.04 -3.29
N ALA A 89 18.90 -17.23 -2.96
CA ALA A 89 20.15 -17.43 -2.22
C ALA A 89 21.35 -16.78 -2.91
#